data_AF-A0A946JXI6-F1
#
_entry.id   AF-A0A946JXI6-F1
#
_cell.length_a   1.000
_cell.length_b   1.000
_cell.length_c   1.000
_cell.angle_alpha   90.00
_cell.angle_beta   90.00
_cell.angle_gamma   90.00
#
_symmetry.space_group_name_H-M   'P 1'
#
loop_
_entity.id
_entity.type
_entity.pdbx_description
1 polymer ?
#
loop_
_entity_poly.entity_id
_entity_poly.type
_entity_poly.pdbx_seq_one_letter_code
_entity_poly.pdbx_strand_id
1 'polypeptide(L)'
;MKKVDMQHPKFYLSAEINDSGRIEASYVSNRFGPSGKLKEEIIVLDDIDANTSIETILINLNKAEFKNLEIFIIRQEKVVQTYERNGKTEQLRIVSESLNLLIEFRSTFENWFNEMECTV
;
A
#
# COMPACT_ATOMS: atom_id res chain seq x y z
N MET A 1 17.01 -12.11 -16.08
CA MET A 1 15.84 -12.12 -15.17
C MET A 1 14.90 -11.01 -15.62
N LYS A 2 13.62 -11.31 -15.90
CA LYS A 2 12.63 -10.24 -16.12
C LYS A 2 12.58 -9.40 -14.84
N LYS A 3 12.71 -8.07 -14.95
CA LYS A 3 12.43 -7.19 -13.83
C LYS A 3 10.97 -7.43 -13.47
N VAL A 4 10.71 -8.00 -12.30
CA VAL A 4 9.35 -8.08 -11.77
C VAL A 4 8.98 -6.64 -11.46
N ASP A 5 8.02 -6.08 -12.19
CA ASP A 5 7.51 -4.75 -11.90
C ASP A 5 6.97 -4.78 -10.47
N MET A 6 7.60 -3.97 -9.62
CA MET A 6 7.21 -3.88 -8.22
C MET A 6 5.91 -3.08 -8.18
N GLN A 7 4.82 -3.73 -7.79
CA GLN A 7 3.56 -3.02 -7.58
C GLN A 7 3.73 -2.08 -6.39
N HIS A 8 3.21 -0.87 -6.52
CA HIS A 8 3.13 0.06 -5.41
C HIS A 8 2.13 -0.48 -4.37
N PRO A 9 2.45 -0.38 -3.07
CA PRO A 9 1.55 -0.81 -2.01
C PRO A 9 0.20 -0.09 -2.12
N LYS A 10 -0.88 -0.83 -1.82
CA LYS A 10 -2.25 -0.31 -1.79
C LYS A 10 -2.75 -0.27 -0.35
N PHE A 11 -3.54 0.74 0.00
CA PHE A 11 -4.21 0.77 1.30
C PHE A 11 -5.71 0.61 1.11
N TYR A 12 -6.24 -0.55 1.51
CA TYR A 12 -7.66 -0.85 1.39
C TYR A 12 -8.45 -0.15 2.48
N LEU A 13 -9.49 0.58 2.09
CA LEU A 13 -10.33 1.41 2.96
C LEU A 13 -11.58 0.67 3.42
N SER A 14 -12.20 -0.06 2.50
CA SER A 14 -13.43 -0.81 2.74
C SER A 14 -13.49 -2.05 1.87
N ALA A 15 -14.32 -2.99 2.28
CA ALA A 15 -14.76 -4.10 1.46
C ALA A 15 -16.27 -4.31 1.67
N GLU A 16 -16.98 -4.69 0.62
CA GLU A 16 -18.42 -4.96 0.66
C GLU A 16 -18.82 -6.02 -0.36
N ILE A 17 -19.97 -6.67 -0.15
CA ILE A 17 -20.51 -7.62 -1.13
C ILE A 17 -21.36 -6.82 -2.12
N ASN A 18 -21.00 -6.90 -3.40
CA ASN A 18 -21.72 -6.23 -4.47
C ASN A 18 -23.01 -7.00 -4.87
N ASP A 19 -23.81 -6.40 -5.77
CA ASP A 19 -25.07 -6.99 -6.26
C ASP A 19 -24.91 -8.37 -6.92
N SER A 20 -23.69 -8.71 -7.36
CA SER A 20 -23.37 -10.01 -7.96
C SER A 20 -22.87 -11.06 -6.95
N GLY A 21 -22.90 -10.74 -5.65
CA GLY A 21 -22.43 -11.61 -4.57
C GLY A 21 -20.91 -11.72 -4.47
N ARG A 22 -20.15 -10.84 -5.15
CA ARG A 22 -18.69 -10.78 -5.10
C ARG A 22 -18.23 -9.70 -4.14
N ILE A 23 -17.01 -9.85 -3.62
CA ILE A 23 -16.44 -8.85 -2.73
C ILE A 23 -15.78 -7.76 -3.57
N GLU A 24 -16.23 -6.53 -3.40
CA GLU A 24 -15.58 -5.33 -3.90
C GLU A 24 -14.81 -4.66 -2.78
N ALA A 25 -13.61 -4.20 -3.07
CA ALA A 25 -12.80 -3.45 -2.12
C ALA A 25 -12.36 -2.12 -2.72
N SER A 26 -12.48 -1.05 -1.94
CA SER A 26 -11.92 0.25 -2.30
C SER A 26 -10.55 0.41 -1.66
N TYR A 27 -9.63 1.04 -2.39
CA TYR A 27 -8.28 1.29 -1.92
C TYR A 27 -7.72 2.60 -2.45
N VAL A 28 -6.81 3.18 -1.69
CA VAL A 28 -6.02 4.33 -2.13
C VAL A 28 -4.81 3.83 -2.91
N SER A 29 -4.70 4.25 -4.16
CA SER A 29 -3.54 4.00 -5.01
C SER A 29 -2.46 5.07 -4.81
N ASN A 30 -1.20 4.73 -5.07
CA ASN A 30 -0.09 5.71 -5.11
C ASN A 30 -0.12 6.60 -6.38
N ARG A 31 -1.30 6.87 -6.93
CA ARG A 31 -1.50 7.73 -8.10
C ARG A 31 -2.29 8.95 -7.68
N PHE A 32 -1.85 10.13 -8.09
CA PHE A 32 -2.59 11.35 -7.83
C PHE A 32 -3.66 11.56 -8.90
N GLY A 33 -4.87 11.87 -8.45
CA GLY A 33 -5.95 12.35 -9.32
C GLY A 33 -5.74 13.81 -9.74
N PRO A 34 -6.62 14.34 -10.61
CA PRO A 34 -6.54 15.72 -11.09
C PRO A 34 -6.59 16.79 -9.99
N SER A 35 -7.11 16.44 -8.82
CA SER A 35 -7.22 17.30 -7.64
C SER A 35 -5.95 17.34 -6.78
N GLY A 36 -4.89 16.60 -7.15
CA GLY A 36 -3.68 16.46 -6.34
C GLY A 36 -3.86 15.58 -5.10
N LYS A 37 -5.00 14.91 -4.95
CA LYS A 37 -5.23 13.88 -3.92
C LYS A 37 -4.91 12.50 -4.46
N LEU A 38 -4.57 11.57 -3.57
CA LEU A 38 -4.43 10.17 -3.94
C LEU A 38 -5.75 9.65 -4.51
N LYS A 39 -5.66 8.85 -5.56
CA LYS A 39 -6.79 8.30 -6.29
C LYS A 39 -7.29 7.05 -5.57
N GLU A 40 -8.54 7.10 -5.13
CA GLU A 40 -9.28 5.92 -4.70
C GLU A 40 -9.72 5.10 -5.92
N GLU A 41 -9.54 3.79 -5.84
CA GLU A 41 -9.87 2.83 -6.88
C GLU A 41 -10.64 1.66 -6.27
N ILE A 42 -11.51 1.04 -7.06
CA ILE A 42 -12.30 -0.13 -6.67
C ILE A 42 -11.80 -1.35 -7.43
N ILE A 43 -11.74 -2.49 -6.76
CA ILE A 43 -11.41 -3.78 -7.37
C ILE A 43 -12.38 -4.86 -6.88
N VAL A 44 -12.79 -5.74 -7.81
CA VAL A 44 -13.48 -6.98 -7.46
C VAL A 44 -12.43 -8.01 -7.06
N LEU A 45 -12.57 -8.57 -5.86
CA LEU A 45 -11.70 -9.61 -5.36
C LEU A 45 -12.25 -10.97 -5.78
N ASP A 46 -11.47 -11.69 -6.57
CA ASP A 46 -11.77 -13.07 -6.93
C ASP A 46 -11.26 -14.04 -5.84
N ASP A 47 -11.86 -15.23 -5.76
CA ASP A 47 -11.43 -16.35 -4.91
C ASP A 47 -11.37 -16.09 -3.38
N ILE A 48 -12.18 -15.17 -2.86
CA ILE A 48 -12.35 -15.02 -1.40
C ILE A 48 -13.49 -15.90 -0.90
N ASP A 49 -13.25 -16.63 0.20
CA ASP A 49 -14.29 -17.39 0.89
C ASP A 49 -15.37 -16.45 1.44
N ALA A 50 -16.58 -16.56 0.89
CA ALA A 50 -17.75 -15.77 1.26
C ALA A 50 -18.16 -15.92 2.74
N ASN A 51 -17.67 -16.94 3.45
CA ASN A 51 -17.89 -17.10 4.89
C ASN A 51 -16.93 -16.25 5.74
N THR A 52 -15.90 -15.65 5.14
CA THR A 52 -14.96 -14.78 5.85
C THR A 52 -15.63 -13.43 6.11
N SER A 53 -15.54 -12.92 7.33
CA SER A 53 -16.07 -11.59 7.63
C SER A 53 -15.35 -10.51 6.80
N ILE A 54 -16.09 -9.49 6.38
CA ILE A 54 -15.56 -8.32 5.66
C ILE A 54 -14.36 -7.69 6.39
N GLU A 55 -14.45 -7.60 7.72
CA GLU A 55 -13.37 -7.11 8.56
C GLU A 55 -12.11 -7.97 8.46
N THR A 56 -12.25 -9.30 8.56
CA THR A 56 -11.12 -10.23 8.42
C THR A 56 -10.50 -10.12 7.03
N ILE A 57 -11.32 -9.96 5.99
CA ILE A 57 -10.84 -9.74 4.61
C ILE A 57 -9.99 -8.46 4.55
N LEU A 58 -10.50 -7.35 5.07
CA LEU A 58 -9.82 -6.06 5.04
C LEU A 58 -8.50 -6.09 5.82
N ILE A 59 -8.49 -6.72 7.00
CA ILE A 59 -7.28 -6.93 7.81
C ILE A 59 -6.26 -7.75 7.03
N ASN A 60 -6.68 -8.83 6.38
CA ASN A 60 -5.76 -9.69 5.63
C ASN A 60 -5.17 -8.99 4.40
N LEU A 61 -5.98 -8.23 3.66
CA LEU A 61 -5.52 -7.42 2.53
C LEU A 61 -4.48 -6.39 2.98
N ASN A 62 -4.79 -5.60 4.01
CA ASN A 62 -3.88 -4.59 4.51
C ASN A 62 -2.61 -5.19 5.13
N LYS A 63 -2.68 -6.37 5.77
CA LYS A 63 -1.48 -7.09 6.23
C LYS A 63 -0.58 -7.51 5.08
N ALA A 64 -1.15 -7.95 3.95
CA ALA A 64 -0.38 -8.32 2.77
C ALA A 64 0.30 -7.09 2.14
N GLU A 65 -0.43 -5.98 2.01
CA GLU A 65 0.12 -4.74 1.46
C GLU A 65 1.12 -4.06 2.38
N PHE A 66 0.96 -4.16 3.70
CA PHE A 66 1.95 -3.66 4.66
C PHE A 66 3.29 -4.39 4.51
N LYS A 67 3.28 -5.72 4.29
CA LYS A 67 4.50 -6.47 3.98
C LYS A 67 5.13 -6.01 2.65
N ASN A 68 4.32 -5.73 1.64
CA ASN A 68 4.80 -5.19 0.38
C ASN A 68 5.46 -3.81 0.58
N LEU A 69 4.87 -2.95 1.40
CA LEU A 69 5.41 -1.64 1.76
C LEU A 69 6.77 -1.75 2.45
N GLU A 70 6.90 -2.62 3.45
CA GLU A 70 8.18 -2.83 4.14
C GLU A 70 9.28 -3.28 3.16
N ILE A 71 8.97 -4.20 2.24
CA ILE A 71 9.91 -4.63 1.18
C ILE A 71 10.27 -3.46 0.27
N PHE A 72 9.31 -2.61 -0.08
CA PHE A 72 9.52 -1.44 -0.92
C PHE A 72 10.46 -0.42 -0.24
N ILE A 73 10.22 -0.11 1.04
CA ILE A 73 11.04 0.79 1.87
C ILE A 73 12.48 0.29 1.91
N ILE A 74 12.72 -0.97 2.28
CA ILE A 74 14.06 -1.57 2.37
C ILE A 74 14.81 -1.47 1.03
N ARG A 75 14.10 -1.60 -0.09
CA ARG A 75 14.70 -1.46 -1.42
C ARG A 75 15.08 -0.01 -1.71
N GLN A 76 14.22 0.96 -1.38
CA GLN A 76 14.52 2.39 -1.55
C GLN A 76 15.69 2.83 -0.67
N GLU A 77 15.78 2.36 0.57
CA GLU A 77 16.93 2.63 1.46
C GLU A 77 18.25 2.17 0.84
N LYS A 78 18.29 0.98 0.22
CA LYS A 78 19.48 0.50 -0.50
C LYS A 78 19.84 1.38 -1.70
N VAL A 79 18.85 1.94 -2.39
CA VAL A 79 19.05 2.88 -3.50
C VAL A 79 19.64 4.19 -2.98
N VAL A 80 19.11 4.73 -1.88
CA VAL A 80 19.65 5.93 -1.19
C VAL A 80 21.13 5.73 -0.87
N GLN A 81 21.48 4.63 -0.18
CA GLN A 81 22.87 4.31 0.15
C GLN A 81 23.77 4.22 -1.09
N THR A 82 23.25 3.68 -2.19
CA THR A 82 23.99 3.57 -3.45
C THR A 82 24.22 4.94 -4.10
N TYR A 83 23.21 5.81 -4.10
CA TYR A 83 23.32 7.15 -4.66
C TYR A 83 24.21 8.07 -3.82
N GLU A 84 24.15 7.95 -2.50
CA GLU A 84 25.06 8.63 -1.58
C GLU A 84 26.51 8.26 -1.87
N ARG A 85 26.84 6.96 -1.91
CA ARG A 85 28.20 6.48 -2.21
C ARG A 85 28.73 6.94 -3.58
N ASN A 86 27.83 7.09 -4.55
CA ASN A 86 28.18 7.46 -5.92
C ASN A 86 28.10 8.96 -6.21
N GLY A 87 27.83 9.80 -5.19
CA GLY A 87 27.72 11.26 -5.34
C GLY A 87 26.58 11.70 -6.27
N LYS A 88 25.47 10.94 -6.33
CA LYS A 88 24.31 11.21 -7.18
C LYS A 88 23.30 12.11 -6.46
N THR A 89 23.70 13.35 -6.18
CA THR A 89 22.98 14.28 -5.28
C THR A 89 21.52 14.50 -5.65
N GLU A 90 21.20 14.68 -6.94
CA GLU A 90 19.81 14.97 -7.34
C GLU A 90 18.92 13.73 -7.24
N GLN A 91 19.42 12.57 -7.67
CA GLN A 91 18.68 11.31 -7.54
C GLN A 91 18.51 10.92 -6.07
N LEU A 92 19.53 11.18 -5.25
CA LEU A 92 19.47 11.01 -3.80
C LEU A 92 18.34 11.84 -3.20
N ARG A 93 18.24 13.13 -3.55
CA ARG A 93 17.17 14.03 -3.08
C ARG A 93 15.79 13.47 -3.41
N ILE A 94 15.55 13.12 -4.68
CA ILE A 94 14.26 12.59 -5.16
C ILE A 94 13.88 11.29 -4.44
N VAL A 95 14.82 10.36 -4.30
CA VAL A 95 14.54 9.07 -3.66
C VAL A 95 14.33 9.25 -2.16
N SER A 96 15.07 10.13 -1.50
CA SER A 96 14.87 10.43 -0.07
C SER A 96 13.49 11.07 0.20
N GLU A 97 13.04 11.99 -0.64
CA GLU A 97 11.69 12.56 -0.55
C GLU A 97 10.62 11.47 -0.73
N SER A 98 10.80 10.59 -1.72
CA SER A 98 9.91 9.44 -1.90
C SER A 98 9.93 8.48 -0.72
N LEU A 99 11.07 8.26 -0.08
CA LEU A 99 11.22 7.38 1.08
C LEU A 99 10.46 7.94 2.29
N ASN A 100 10.52 9.25 2.51
CA ASN A 100 9.74 9.90 3.58
C ASN A 100 8.24 9.68 3.40
N LEU A 101 7.72 9.82 2.18
CA LEU A 101 6.31 9.53 1.88
C LEU A 101 5.92 8.08 2.17
N LEU A 102 6.83 7.12 1.91
CA LEU A 102 6.58 5.72 2.23
C LEU A 102 6.58 5.45 3.74
N ILE A 103 7.42 6.15 4.50
CA ILE A 103 7.44 6.07 5.97
C ILE A 103 6.16 6.66 6.55
N GLU A 104 5.68 7.80 6.04
CA GLU A 104 4.37 8.35 6.43
C GLU A 104 3.23 7.38 6.08
N PHE A 105 3.32 6.73 4.92
CA PHE A 105 2.33 5.73 4.53
C PHE A 105 2.35 4.52 5.46
N ARG A 106 3.54 4.09 5.91
CA ARG A 106 3.68 3.03 6.92
C ARG A 106 2.96 3.39 8.21
N SER A 107 3.11 4.63 8.69
CA SER A 107 2.39 5.10 9.87
C SER A 107 0.86 5.09 9.67
N THR A 108 0.38 5.30 8.44
CA THR A 108 -1.06 5.18 8.12
C THR A 108 -1.57 3.75 8.35
N PHE A 109 -0.80 2.74 7.92
CA PHE A 109 -1.13 1.34 8.19
C PHE A 109 -1.09 1.02 9.69
N GLU A 110 -0.04 1.45 10.39
CA GLU A 110 0.12 1.19 11.83
C GLU A 110 -1.04 1.79 12.64
N ASN A 111 -1.44 3.03 12.33
CA ASN A 111 -2.58 3.68 12.97
C ASN A 111 -3.89 2.92 12.68
N TRP A 112 -4.10 2.53 11.43
CA TRP A 112 -5.30 1.77 11.04
C TRP A 112 -5.38 0.42 11.75
N PHE A 113 -4.26 -0.30 11.87
CA PHE A 113 -4.23 -1.56 12.63
C PHE A 113 -4.54 -1.33 14.11
N ASN A 114 -4.01 -0.27 14.73
CA ASN A 114 -4.31 0.06 16.13
C ASN A 114 -5.79 0.38 16.34
N GLU A 115 -6.43 1.10 15.41
CA GLU A 115 -7.88 1.39 15.45
C GLU A 115 -8.71 0.11 15.32
N MET A 116 -8.29 -0.81 14.44
CA MET A 116 -8.94 -2.11 14.28
C MET A 116 -8.77 -3.00 15.52
N GLU A 117 -7.59 -3.06 16.13
CA GLU A 117 -7.38 -3.81 17.38
C GLU A 117 -8.18 -3.24 18.56
N CYS A 118 -8.55 -1.96 18.52
CA CYS A 118 -9.39 -1.32 19.53
C CYS A 118 -10.90 -1.54 19.29
N THR A 119 -11.30 -2.13 18.17
CA THR A 119 -12.70 -2.41 17.81
C THR A 119 -13.08 -3.90 17.91
N VAL A 120 -12.11 -4.78 18.20
CA VAL A 120 -12.26 -6.24 18.40
C VAL A 120 -12.38 -6.62 19.88
#